data_AF-A0AAV2YL64-F1
#
_entry.id   AF-A0AAV2YL64-F1
#
_cell.length_a   1.000
_cell.length_b   1.000
_cell.length_c   1.000
_cell.angle_alpha   90.00
_cell.angle_beta   90.00
_cell.angle_gamma   90.00
#
_symmetry.space_group_name_H-M   'P 1'
#
loop_
_entity.id
_entity.type
_entity.pdbx_description
1 polymer ?
#
loop_
_entity_poly.entity_id
_entity_poly.type
_entity_poly.pdbx_seq_one_letter_code
_entity_poly.pdbx_strand_id
1 'polypeptide(L)'
;MDARAWYDIKPLEGKTKDRTQAISYDTMYWATCRAFNAVGLASKARTHAARGSGCQMTELAGAEETQIRRLGRWNMPSMEDCYQTALPRKAKRALTGFPADHQTEPPVELQHMVFGFIDPIWEKYMSQESQNIATGGFLTLLKHLWVVFLHDSAALLPRCADHPIWKHPLFATDAYKAYVCHARDEANNLVPPAQVTCGKSCQN
;
A
#
# COMPACT_ATOMS: atom_id res chain seq x y z
N MET A 1 -13.28 25.79 -6.73
CA MET A 1 -13.80 24.40 -6.54
C MET A 1 -14.39 24.33 -5.15
N ASP A 2 -15.53 23.68 -4.97
CA ASP A 2 -16.07 23.35 -3.66
C ASP A 2 -15.03 22.52 -2.87
N ALA A 3 -14.79 22.88 -1.62
CA ALA A 3 -13.88 22.17 -0.72
C ALA A 3 -14.28 20.70 -0.48
N ARG A 4 -15.52 20.32 -0.84
CA ARG A 4 -16.02 18.94 -0.78
C ARG A 4 -15.90 18.16 -2.09
N ALA A 5 -15.65 18.81 -3.21
CA ALA A 5 -15.66 18.14 -4.52
C ALA A 5 -14.62 17.02 -4.65
N TRP A 6 -13.54 17.06 -3.86
CA TRP A 6 -12.51 16.03 -3.87
C TRP A 6 -12.91 14.72 -3.18
N TYR A 7 -13.97 14.71 -2.35
CA TYR A 7 -14.48 13.47 -1.74
C TYR A 7 -15.09 12.51 -2.76
N ASP A 8 -15.57 13.05 -3.89
CA ASP A 8 -16.14 12.23 -4.96
C ASP A 8 -15.09 11.62 -5.87
N ILE A 9 -13.85 12.13 -5.82
CA ILE A 9 -12.72 11.62 -6.60
C ILE A 9 -12.41 10.19 -6.18
N LYS A 10 -12.44 9.28 -7.16
CA LYS A 10 -12.07 7.88 -7.00
C LYS A 10 -10.57 7.72 -7.23
N PRO A 11 -9.86 6.93 -6.39
CA PRO A 11 -8.42 6.75 -6.54
C PRO A 11 -7.99 6.08 -7.86
N LEU A 12 -8.87 5.26 -8.44
CA LEU A 12 -8.60 4.54 -9.70
C LEU A 12 -9.54 5.05 -10.79
N GLU A 13 -8.96 5.59 -11.85
CA GLU A 13 -9.72 6.08 -13.01
C GLU A 13 -10.23 4.90 -13.85
N GLY A 14 -11.51 4.97 -14.23
CA GLY A 14 -12.13 4.02 -15.15
C GLY A 14 -11.91 4.38 -16.63
N LYS A 15 -12.61 3.69 -17.52
CA LYS A 15 -12.50 3.89 -18.98
C LYS A 15 -12.90 5.30 -19.44
N THR A 16 -13.82 5.93 -18.73
CA THR A 16 -14.47 7.21 -19.10
C THR A 16 -13.62 8.43 -18.78
N LYS A 17 -12.43 8.27 -18.15
CA LYS A 17 -11.60 9.37 -17.62
C LYS A 17 -12.33 10.33 -16.66
N ASP A 18 -13.55 9.97 -16.26
CA ASP A 18 -14.29 10.64 -15.21
C ASP A 18 -13.73 10.20 -13.87
N ARG A 19 -13.15 11.15 -13.14
CA ARG A 19 -12.52 10.91 -11.83
C ARG A 19 -13.51 10.62 -10.73
N THR A 20 -14.80 10.90 -10.94
CA THR A 20 -15.86 10.63 -9.95
C THR A 20 -16.48 9.25 -10.13
N GLN A 21 -16.24 8.61 -11.27
CA GLN A 21 -16.79 7.31 -11.59
C GLN A 21 -15.86 6.19 -11.12
N ALA A 22 -16.42 5.24 -10.34
CA ALA A 22 -15.68 4.06 -9.93
C ALA A 22 -15.42 3.12 -11.11
N ILE A 23 -14.28 2.41 -11.08
CA ILE A 23 -14.00 1.32 -12.01
C ILE A 23 -15.09 0.25 -11.92
N SER A 24 -15.55 -0.25 -13.07
CA SER A 24 -16.57 -1.30 -13.10
C SER A 24 -16.02 -2.62 -12.57
N TYR A 25 -16.89 -3.43 -11.95
CA TYR A 25 -16.56 -4.77 -11.50
C TYR A 25 -15.94 -5.62 -12.61
N ASP A 26 -16.54 -5.61 -13.81
CA ASP A 26 -16.03 -6.37 -14.95
C ASP A 26 -14.61 -5.97 -15.34
N THR A 27 -14.28 -4.67 -15.30
CA THR A 27 -12.94 -4.20 -15.62
C THR A 27 -11.93 -4.76 -14.63
N MET A 28 -12.24 -4.72 -13.32
CA MET A 28 -11.41 -5.31 -12.28
C MET A 28 -11.31 -6.84 -12.40
N TYR A 29 -12.43 -7.52 -12.65
CA TYR A 29 -12.51 -8.97 -12.81
C TYR A 29 -11.63 -9.45 -13.96
N TRP A 30 -11.76 -8.86 -15.15
CA TRP A 30 -10.96 -9.23 -16.31
C TRP A 30 -9.49 -8.88 -16.15
N ALA A 31 -9.15 -7.77 -15.49
CA ALA A 31 -7.76 -7.46 -15.15
C ALA A 31 -7.16 -8.55 -14.24
N THR A 32 -7.92 -8.99 -13.23
CA THR A 32 -7.51 -10.07 -12.31
C THR A 32 -7.34 -11.40 -13.06
N CYS A 33 -8.27 -11.76 -13.94
CA CYS A 33 -8.17 -12.96 -14.78
C CYS A 33 -6.91 -12.94 -15.66
N ARG A 34 -6.61 -11.81 -16.30
CA ARG A 34 -5.39 -11.65 -17.11
C ARG A 34 -4.13 -11.80 -16.26
N ALA A 35 -4.08 -11.17 -15.10
CA ALA A 35 -2.94 -11.29 -14.18
C ALA A 35 -2.71 -12.76 -13.77
N PHE A 36 -3.78 -13.46 -13.36
CA PHE A 36 -3.69 -14.86 -12.97
C PHE A 36 -3.22 -15.75 -14.12
N ASN A 37 -3.76 -15.57 -15.32
CA ASN A 37 -3.36 -16.34 -16.48
C ASN A 37 -1.89 -16.07 -16.86
N ALA A 38 -1.43 -14.82 -16.74
CA ALA A 38 -0.04 -14.45 -17.03
C ALA A 38 0.97 -15.12 -16.09
N VAL A 39 0.57 -15.39 -14.84
CA VAL A 39 1.40 -16.11 -13.86
C VAL A 39 1.06 -17.61 -13.74
N GLY A 40 0.19 -18.13 -14.60
CA GLY A 40 -0.20 -19.56 -14.59
C GLY A 40 -1.07 -20.00 -13.40
N LEU A 41 -1.73 -19.07 -12.70
CA LEU A 41 -2.58 -19.38 -11.55
C LEU A 41 -4.02 -19.73 -11.99
N ALA A 42 -4.49 -20.90 -11.57
CA ALA A 42 -5.87 -21.33 -11.71
C ALA A 42 -6.66 -21.07 -10.41
N SER A 43 -7.75 -20.32 -10.51
CA SER A 43 -8.69 -20.12 -9.39
C SER A 43 -10.12 -20.01 -9.90
N LYS A 44 -11.03 -20.69 -9.21
CA LYS A 44 -12.48 -20.53 -9.42
C LYS A 44 -13.00 -19.22 -8.84
N ALA A 45 -12.38 -18.71 -7.78
CA ALA A 45 -12.74 -17.47 -7.11
C ALA A 45 -11.71 -16.39 -7.47
N ARG A 46 -11.81 -15.77 -8.66
CA ARG A 46 -10.79 -14.84 -9.19
C ARG A 46 -10.56 -13.63 -8.27
N THR A 47 -11.62 -12.87 -7.99
CA THR A 47 -11.56 -11.63 -7.17
C THR A 47 -11.48 -11.89 -5.67
N HIS A 48 -11.73 -13.12 -5.23
CA HIS A 48 -11.70 -13.51 -3.82
C HIS A 48 -10.64 -14.56 -3.50
N ALA A 49 -9.70 -14.84 -4.42
CA ALA A 49 -8.76 -15.95 -4.29
C ALA A 49 -7.94 -15.87 -3.01
N ALA A 50 -7.53 -14.64 -2.63
CA ALA A 50 -6.73 -14.38 -1.45
C ALA A 50 -7.52 -14.38 -0.13
N ARG A 51 -8.87 -14.47 -0.16
CA ARG A 51 -9.67 -14.37 1.08
C ARG A 51 -9.50 -15.61 1.96
N GLY A 52 -9.51 -16.80 1.36
CA GLY A 52 -9.31 -18.06 2.07
C GLY A 52 -7.86 -18.26 2.50
N SER A 53 -6.91 -18.07 1.58
CA SER A 53 -5.49 -18.19 1.89
C SER A 53 -5.01 -17.13 2.88
N GLY A 54 -5.49 -15.89 2.77
CA GLY A 54 -5.16 -14.81 3.70
C GLY A 54 -5.62 -15.11 5.13
N CYS A 55 -6.80 -15.71 5.30
CA CYS A 55 -7.27 -16.19 6.61
C CYS A 55 -6.28 -17.21 7.20
N GLN A 56 -5.95 -18.25 6.43
CA GLN A 56 -5.05 -19.33 6.85
C GLN A 56 -3.65 -18.80 7.16
N MET A 57 -3.10 -17.92 6.33
CA MET A 57 -1.78 -17.31 6.57
C MET A 57 -1.76 -16.47 7.85
N THR A 58 -2.85 -15.74 8.10
CA THR A 58 -2.97 -14.88 9.28
C THR A 58 -3.10 -15.71 10.56
N GLU A 59 -3.84 -16.82 10.50
CA GLU A 59 -3.93 -17.83 11.58
C GLU A 59 -2.57 -18.48 11.85
N LEU A 60 -1.86 -18.95 10.81
CA LEU A 60 -0.52 -19.53 10.92
C LEU A 60 0.50 -18.55 11.50
N ALA A 61 0.33 -17.26 11.24
CA ALA A 61 1.15 -16.19 11.81
C ALA A 61 0.71 -15.78 13.24
N GLY A 62 -0.18 -16.54 13.88
CA GLY A 62 -0.54 -16.40 15.29
C GLY A 62 -1.60 -15.33 15.59
N ALA A 63 -2.34 -14.86 14.59
CA ALA A 63 -3.46 -13.96 14.84
C ALA A 63 -4.68 -14.73 15.36
N GLU A 64 -5.35 -14.16 16.35
CA GLU A 64 -6.60 -14.71 16.88
C GLU A 64 -7.73 -14.69 15.85
N GLU A 65 -8.60 -15.69 15.89
CA GLU A 65 -9.76 -15.80 15.00
C GLU A 65 -10.64 -14.54 15.05
N THR A 66 -10.82 -13.93 16.22
CA THR A 66 -11.59 -12.69 16.38
C THR A 66 -11.00 -11.54 15.57
N GLN A 67 -9.67 -11.42 15.51
CA GLN A 67 -8.98 -10.41 14.71
C GLN A 67 -9.10 -10.70 13.21
N ILE A 68 -9.08 -11.98 12.83
CA ILE A 68 -9.24 -12.43 11.43
C ILE A 68 -10.68 -12.17 10.95
N ARG A 69 -11.68 -12.53 11.75
CA ARG A 69 -13.11 -12.25 11.47
C ARG A 69 -13.37 -10.77 11.30
N ARG A 70 -12.84 -9.94 12.21
CA ARG A 70 -12.89 -8.48 12.12
C ARG A 70 -12.24 -7.94 10.85
N LEU A 71 -11.04 -8.43 10.50
CA LEU A 71 -10.32 -7.99 9.30
C LEU A 71 -11.07 -8.36 8.02
N GLY A 72 -11.60 -9.58 7.98
CA GLY A 72 -12.37 -10.11 6.86
C GLY A 72 -13.83 -9.63 6.80
N ARG A 73 -14.27 -8.82 7.78
CA ARG A 73 -15.66 -8.39 7.98
C ARG A 73 -16.66 -9.55 7.97
N TRP A 74 -16.33 -10.62 8.70
CA TRP A 74 -17.16 -11.81 8.83
C TRP A 74 -17.95 -11.79 10.13
N ASN A 75 -19.27 -11.98 10.05
CA ASN A 75 -20.18 -12.09 11.21
C ASN A 75 -20.03 -10.91 12.20
N MET A 76 -19.99 -9.68 11.69
CA MET A 76 -19.74 -8.47 12.48
C MET A 76 -20.89 -8.23 13.47
N PRO A 77 -20.66 -8.29 14.80
CA PRO A 77 -21.65 -7.86 15.78
C PRO A 77 -21.81 -6.34 15.73
N SER A 78 -22.96 -5.82 16.18
CA SER A 78 -23.28 -4.39 16.16
C SER A 78 -22.22 -3.52 16.82
N MET A 79 -21.50 -4.04 17.82
CA MET A 79 -20.40 -3.31 18.46
C MET A 79 -19.25 -2.99 17.49
N GLU A 80 -18.90 -3.94 16.64
CA GLU A 80 -17.81 -3.78 15.68
C GLU A 80 -18.22 -2.90 14.49
N ASP A 81 -19.50 -2.93 14.12
CA ASP A 81 -20.03 -2.10 13.04
C ASP A 81 -20.24 -0.64 13.46
N CYS A 82 -20.67 -0.40 14.71
CA CYS A 82 -21.03 0.95 15.19
C CYS A 82 -19.94 1.66 16.00
N TYR A 83 -19.14 0.93 16.80
CA TYR A 83 -18.29 1.56 17.83
C TYR A 83 -16.78 1.31 17.65
N GLN A 84 -16.37 0.32 16.85
CA GLN A 84 -14.97 0.02 16.66
C GLN A 84 -14.45 0.52 15.31
N THR A 85 -13.69 1.61 15.34
CA THR A 85 -13.03 2.18 14.14
C THR A 85 -11.62 1.63 13.93
N ALA A 86 -11.04 1.00 14.95
CA ALA A 86 -9.67 0.49 14.90
C ALA A 86 -9.57 -0.84 14.16
N LEU A 87 -8.77 -0.84 13.09
CA LEU A 87 -8.42 -2.04 12.34
C LEU A 87 -7.61 -3.04 13.22
N PRO A 88 -7.86 -4.36 13.12
CA PRO A 88 -7.19 -5.38 13.92
C PRO A 88 -5.68 -5.45 13.64
N ARG A 89 -4.86 -4.93 14.56
CA ARG A 89 -3.41 -4.73 14.34
C ARG A 89 -2.65 -6.05 14.20
N LYS A 90 -2.96 -7.05 15.03
CA LYS A 90 -2.30 -8.37 14.98
C LYS A 90 -2.53 -9.05 13.63
N ALA A 91 -3.79 -9.16 13.20
CA ALA A 91 -4.15 -9.77 11.92
C ALA A 91 -3.54 -9.02 10.72
N LYS A 92 -3.52 -7.68 10.75
CA LYS A 92 -2.86 -6.90 9.70
C LYS A 92 -1.35 -7.15 9.64
N ARG A 93 -0.66 -7.13 10.79
CA ARG A 93 0.79 -7.39 10.84
C ARG A 93 1.13 -8.79 10.31
N ALA A 94 0.36 -9.78 10.75
CA ALA A 94 0.45 -11.15 10.27
C ALA A 94 0.26 -11.25 8.75
N LEU A 95 -0.74 -10.57 8.17
CA LEU A 95 -0.96 -10.57 6.73
C LEU A 95 0.14 -9.83 5.95
N THR A 96 0.71 -8.78 6.52
CA THR A 96 1.78 -8.01 5.87
C THR A 96 3.11 -8.77 5.84
N GLY A 97 3.34 -9.74 6.74
CA GLY A 97 4.55 -10.58 6.73
C GLY A 97 5.86 -9.86 7.04
N PHE A 98 5.82 -8.58 7.44
CA PHE A 98 7.01 -7.79 7.75
C PHE A 98 7.25 -7.70 9.27
N PRO A 99 8.52 -7.80 9.71
CA PRO A 99 8.88 -7.50 11.10
C PRO A 99 8.62 -6.01 11.41
N ALA A 100 8.49 -5.68 12.69
CA ALA A 100 8.40 -4.31 13.15
C ALA A 100 9.81 -3.70 13.20
N ASP A 101 10.47 -3.56 12.04
CA ASP A 101 11.82 -3.03 11.99
C ASP A 101 11.87 -1.60 11.42
N HIS A 102 12.93 -0.90 11.78
CA HIS A 102 13.15 0.50 11.46
C HIS A 102 13.53 0.64 9.98
N GLN A 103 12.67 1.29 9.21
CA GLN A 103 13.03 1.77 7.87
C GLN A 103 13.95 2.97 8.02
N THR A 104 15.05 3.00 7.27
CA THR A 104 15.84 4.22 7.16
C THR A 104 15.03 5.31 6.52
N GLU A 105 14.98 6.46 7.20
CA GLU A 105 14.34 7.63 6.66
C GLU A 105 15.14 8.16 5.46
N PRO A 106 14.52 8.29 4.28
CA PRO A 106 15.17 8.91 3.13
C PRO A 106 15.55 10.36 3.44
N PRO A 107 16.65 10.88 2.88
CA PRO A 107 17.01 12.30 3.01
C PRO A 107 15.83 13.23 2.69
N VAL A 108 15.61 14.25 3.53
CA VAL A 108 14.48 15.20 3.40
C VAL A 108 14.44 15.87 2.03
N GLU A 109 15.62 16.19 1.48
CA GLU A 109 15.77 16.74 0.13
C GLU A 109 15.13 15.85 -0.95
N LEU A 110 15.29 14.52 -0.84
CA LEU A 110 14.67 13.57 -1.78
C LEU A 110 13.16 13.46 -1.56
N GLN A 111 12.70 13.53 -0.31
CA GLN A 111 11.27 13.48 0.01
C GLN A 111 10.51 14.62 -0.69
N HIS A 112 11.05 15.84 -0.62
CA HIS A 112 10.45 17.02 -1.26
C HIS A 112 10.50 16.95 -2.79
N MET A 113 11.36 16.12 -3.39
CA MET A 113 11.39 15.92 -4.84
C MET A 113 10.30 14.97 -5.36
N VAL A 114 9.68 14.14 -4.52
CA VAL A 114 8.64 13.17 -4.94
C VAL A 114 7.33 13.88 -5.26
N PHE A 115 6.81 14.69 -4.32
CA PHE A 115 5.64 15.55 -4.55
C PHE A 115 5.88 16.98 -4.03
N GLY A 116 6.87 17.70 -4.58
CA GLY A 116 7.25 19.04 -4.10
C GLY A 116 6.13 20.10 -4.09
N PHE A 117 4.99 19.82 -4.72
CA PHE A 117 3.80 20.66 -4.62
C PHE A 117 3.10 20.59 -3.24
N ILE A 118 3.41 19.61 -2.39
CA ILE A 118 2.72 19.42 -1.10
C ILE A 118 3.16 20.43 -0.05
N ASP A 119 4.44 20.80 -0.01
CA ASP A 119 4.96 21.72 1.00
C ASP A 119 4.25 23.08 1.02
N PRO A 120 4.08 23.79 -0.11
CA PRO A 120 3.32 25.05 -0.09
C PRO A 120 1.84 24.84 0.25
N ILE A 121 1.26 23.68 -0.07
CA ILE A 121 -0.13 23.35 0.31
C ILE A 121 -0.21 23.10 1.82
N TRP A 122 0.78 22.44 2.40
CA TRP A 122 0.89 22.17 3.83
C TRP A 122 1.04 23.45 4.63
N GLU A 123 1.91 24.37 4.21
CA GLU A 123 2.06 25.68 4.85
C GLU A 123 0.75 26.46 4.82
N LYS A 124 0.09 26.51 3.66
CA LYS A 124 -1.23 27.14 3.50
C LYS A 124 -2.31 26.47 4.35
N TYR A 125 -2.24 25.15 4.56
CA TYR A 125 -3.15 24.44 5.44
C TYR A 125 -2.91 24.80 6.91
N MET A 126 -1.64 24.90 7.32
CA MET A 126 -1.26 25.25 8.68
C MET A 126 -1.61 26.68 9.06
N SER A 127 -1.68 27.60 8.10
CA SER A 127 -2.07 28.99 8.33
C SER A 127 -3.59 29.22 8.38
N GLN A 128 -4.43 28.20 8.23
CA GLN A 128 -5.89 28.34 8.26
C GLN A 128 -6.43 28.39 9.69
N GLU A 129 -7.38 29.30 9.96
CA GLU A 129 -8.06 29.40 11.26
C GLU A 129 -8.93 28.17 11.56
N SER A 130 -9.53 27.56 10.53
CA SER A 130 -10.36 26.36 10.66
C SER A 130 -9.90 25.30 9.67
N GLN A 131 -9.17 24.32 10.20
CA GLN A 131 -8.56 23.26 9.43
C GLN A 131 -9.53 22.11 9.18
N ASN A 132 -9.66 21.68 7.92
CA ASN A 132 -10.38 20.45 7.60
C ASN A 132 -9.54 19.23 8.02
N ILE A 133 -10.10 18.37 8.88
CA ILE A 133 -9.42 17.16 9.40
C ILE A 133 -9.02 16.20 8.27
N ALA A 134 -9.89 16.00 7.27
CA ALA A 134 -9.61 15.09 6.16
C ALA A 134 -8.47 15.61 5.28
N THR A 135 -8.40 16.93 5.07
CA THR A 135 -7.29 17.56 4.34
C THR A 135 -5.96 17.31 5.06
N GLY A 136 -5.90 17.54 6.38
CA GLY A 136 -4.69 17.29 7.17
C GLY A 136 -4.27 15.82 7.16
N GLY A 137 -5.23 14.92 7.31
CA GLY A 137 -5.00 13.48 7.21
C GLY A 137 -4.48 13.05 5.83
N PHE A 138 -5.04 13.60 4.75
CA PHE A 138 -4.61 13.30 3.38
C PHE A 138 -3.20 13.83 3.08
N LEU A 139 -2.88 15.05 3.50
CA LEU A 139 -1.52 15.59 3.33
C LEU A 139 -0.49 14.79 4.14
N THR A 140 -0.85 14.37 5.35
CA THR A 140 0.00 13.49 6.18
C THR A 140 0.22 12.13 5.50
N LEU A 141 -0.84 11.55 4.92
CA LEU A 141 -0.74 10.31 4.13
C LEU A 141 0.21 10.48 2.94
N LEU A 142 0.10 11.57 2.18
CA LEU A 142 0.98 11.79 1.03
C LEU A 142 2.45 11.94 1.43
N LYS A 143 2.74 12.64 2.54
CA LYS A 143 4.10 12.73 3.10
C LYS A 143 4.63 11.35 3.52
N HIS A 144 3.79 10.52 4.13
CA HIS A 144 4.17 9.14 4.44
C HIS A 144 4.46 8.31 3.19
N LEU A 145 3.66 8.49 2.12
CA LEU A 145 3.88 7.81 0.84
C LEU A 145 5.18 8.25 0.16
N TRP A 146 5.74 9.43 0.45
CA TRP A 146 7.08 9.80 -0.02
C TRP A 146 8.15 8.83 0.47
N VAL A 147 8.11 8.56 1.78
CA VAL A 147 9.06 7.68 2.45
C VAL A 147 8.93 6.28 1.86
N VAL A 148 7.70 5.75 1.80
CA VAL A 148 7.43 4.43 1.22
C VAL A 148 7.91 4.34 -0.23
N PHE A 149 7.59 5.35 -1.05
CA PHE A 149 7.99 5.38 -2.45
C PHE A 149 9.50 5.35 -2.62
N LEU A 150 10.23 6.19 -1.88
CA LEU A 150 11.70 6.23 -1.95
C LEU A 150 12.32 4.92 -1.44
N HIS A 151 11.78 4.36 -0.37
CA HIS A 151 12.24 3.08 0.16
C HIS A 151 12.06 1.95 -0.86
N ASP A 152 10.87 1.81 -1.43
CA ASP A 152 10.58 0.77 -2.43
C ASP A 152 11.34 1.02 -3.74
N SER A 153 11.61 2.28 -4.09
CA SER A 153 12.36 2.60 -5.32
C SER A 153 13.77 2.01 -5.34
N ALA A 154 14.45 1.93 -4.18
CA ALA A 154 15.77 1.33 -4.07
C ALA A 154 15.77 -0.17 -4.44
N ALA A 155 14.68 -0.88 -4.08
CA ALA A 155 14.48 -2.30 -4.33
C ALA A 155 13.86 -2.60 -5.71
N LEU A 156 13.02 -1.69 -6.23
CA LEU A 156 12.33 -1.86 -7.51
C LEU A 156 13.22 -1.48 -8.70
N LEU A 157 14.08 -0.47 -8.57
CA LEU A 157 14.91 0.02 -9.68
C LEU A 157 15.73 -1.10 -10.38
N PRO A 158 16.41 -2.03 -9.66
CA PRO A 158 17.10 -3.15 -10.31
C PRO A 158 16.18 -4.18 -10.98
N ARG A 159 14.93 -4.31 -10.50
CA ARG A 159 13.98 -5.33 -10.94
C ARG A 159 13.20 -4.89 -12.18
N CYS A 160 13.03 -3.58 -12.38
CA CYS A 160 12.26 -3.02 -13.49
C CYS A 160 12.92 -1.75 -14.05
N ALA A 161 14.21 -1.80 -14.39
CA ALA A 161 14.99 -0.66 -14.83
C ALA A 161 14.41 0.08 -16.07
N ASP A 162 13.61 -0.60 -16.89
CA ASP A 162 12.98 -0.02 -18.08
C ASP A 162 11.70 0.79 -17.77
N HIS A 163 11.24 0.80 -16.51
CA HIS A 163 9.99 1.48 -16.16
C HIS A 163 10.10 3.00 -16.36
N PRO A 164 9.10 3.67 -16.99
CA PRO A 164 9.18 5.10 -17.31
C PRO A 164 9.38 6.03 -16.11
N ILE A 165 8.98 5.59 -14.91
CA ILE A 165 9.12 6.37 -13.67
C ILE A 165 10.56 6.78 -13.41
N TRP A 166 11.54 5.96 -13.79
CA TRP A 166 12.97 6.20 -13.55
C TRP A 166 13.57 7.31 -14.40
N LYS A 167 12.82 7.81 -15.41
CA LYS A 167 13.19 9.00 -16.18
C LYS A 167 13.02 10.29 -15.39
N HIS A 168 12.35 10.25 -14.24
CA HIS A 168 12.17 11.43 -13.40
C HIS A 168 13.52 11.92 -12.85
N PRO A 169 13.82 13.24 -12.85
CA PRO A 169 15.12 13.79 -12.46
C PRO A 169 15.61 13.37 -11.07
N LEU A 170 14.69 13.13 -10.13
CA LEU A 170 14.97 12.60 -8.80
C LEU A 170 15.95 11.43 -8.82
N PHE A 171 15.75 10.48 -9.75
CA PHE A 171 16.52 9.24 -9.81
C PHE A 171 17.93 9.42 -10.40
N ALA A 172 18.21 10.57 -11.03
CA ALA A 172 19.52 10.90 -11.56
C ALA A 172 20.41 11.66 -10.57
N THR A 173 19.84 12.16 -9.47
CA THR A 173 20.57 12.93 -8.45
C THR A 173 21.61 12.09 -7.73
N ASP A 174 22.71 12.71 -7.31
CA ASP A 174 23.75 12.02 -6.53
C ASP A 174 23.26 11.67 -5.12
N ALA A 175 22.40 12.51 -4.54
CA ALA A 175 21.72 12.23 -3.29
C ALA A 175 20.93 10.91 -3.34
N TYR A 176 20.16 10.69 -4.42
CA TYR A 176 19.41 9.45 -4.60
C TYR A 176 20.33 8.24 -4.76
N LYS A 177 21.40 8.35 -5.57
CA LYS A 177 22.37 7.26 -5.73
C LYS A 177 23.04 6.88 -4.41
N ALA A 178 23.42 7.86 -3.60
CA ALA A 178 24.00 7.64 -2.28
C ALA A 178 23.01 6.95 -1.33
N TYR A 179 21.76 7.43 -1.30
CA TYR A 179 20.69 6.82 -0.51
C TYR A 179 20.44 5.36 -0.89
N VAL A 180 20.36 5.04 -2.19
CA VAL A 180 20.14 3.66 -2.66
C VAL A 180 21.30 2.74 -2.29
N CYS A 181 22.54 3.24 -2.29
CA CYS A 181 23.70 2.47 -1.84
C CYS A 181 23.51 2.06 -0.37
N HIS A 182 23.24 3.05 0.50
CA HIS A 182 23.02 2.83 1.93
C HIS A 182 21.84 1.89 2.23
N ALA A 183 20.68 2.17 1.65
CA ALA A 183 19.47 1.39 1.89
C ALA A 183 19.62 -0.08 1.46
N ARG A 184 20.43 -0.36 0.43
CA ARG A 184 20.74 -1.74 0.01
C ARG A 184 21.68 -2.43 0.98
N ASP A 185 22.71 -1.74 1.48
CA ASP A 185 23.63 -2.30 2.46
C ASP A 185 22.89 -2.70 3.74
N GLU A 186 21.95 -1.88 4.19
CA GLU A 186 21.08 -2.21 5.32
C GLU A 186 20.12 -3.35 5.02
N ALA A 187 19.46 -3.34 3.85
CA ALA A 187 18.55 -4.41 3.47
C ALA A 187 19.25 -5.78 3.42
N ASN A 188 20.52 -5.83 3.01
CA ASN A 188 21.33 -7.05 3.01
C ASN A 188 21.65 -7.56 4.44
N ASN A 189 21.59 -6.69 5.45
CA ASN A 189 21.84 -7.03 6.84
C ASN A 189 20.56 -7.42 7.61
N LEU A 190 19.38 -7.25 7.01
CA LEU A 190 18.11 -7.61 7.62
C LEU A 190 17.79 -9.11 7.46
N VAL A 191 17.14 -9.68 8.47
CA VAL A 191 16.62 -11.05 8.40
C VAL A 191 15.53 -11.09 7.33
N PRO A 192 15.58 -12.01 6.35
CA PRO A 192 14.56 -12.10 5.32
C PRO A 192 13.17 -12.34 5.95
N PRO A 193 12.09 -11.80 5.34
CA PRO A 193 10.74 -11.99 5.87
C PRO A 193 10.43 -13.48 5.99
N ALA A 194 9.68 -13.83 7.04
CA ALA A 194 9.33 -15.21 7.34
C ALA A 194 8.72 -15.89 6.10
N GLN A 195 9.39 -16.92 5.60
CA GLN A 195 8.87 -17.70 4.48
C GLN A 195 7.68 -18.52 4.99
N VAL A 196 6.47 -18.17 4.56
CA VAL A 196 5.30 -19.00 4.81
C VAL A 196 5.34 -20.17 3.85
N THR A 197 5.89 -21.30 4.30
CA THR A 197 5.84 -22.55 3.53
C THR A 197 4.43 -23.11 3.57
N CYS A 198 3.79 -23.25 2.40
CA CYS A 198 2.50 -23.91 2.29
C CYS A 198 2.67 -25.41 2.58
N GLY A 199 2.23 -25.85 3.77
CA GLY A 199 2.33 -27.25 4.22
C GLY A 199 1.40 -28.25 3.51
N LYS A 200 0.81 -27.89 2.37
CA LYS A 200 0.05 -28.85 1.56
C LYS A 200 0.85 -29.22 0.34
N SER A 201 1.56 -30.34 0.42
CA SER A 201 1.89 -31.12 -0.77
C SER A 201 0.57 -31.44 -1.46
N CYS A 202 0.34 -30.86 -2.64
CA CYS A 202 -0.65 -31.37 -3.57
C CYS A 202 -0.15 -32.75 -4.03
N GLN A 203 -0.44 -33.79 -3.25
CA GLN A 203 -0.36 -35.16 -3.72
C GLN A 203 -1.59 -35.38 -4.60
N ASN A 204 -1.32 -35.61 -5.89
CA ASN A 204 -2.30 -36.07 -6.86
C ASN A 204 -2.87 -37.44 -6.47
#